data_AF-A0A948MH26-F1
#
_entry.id   AF-A0A948MH26-F1
#
_cell.length_a   1.000
_cell.length_b   1.000
_cell.length_c   1.000
_cell.angle_alpha   90.00
_cell.angle_beta   90.00
_cell.angle_gamma   90.00
#
_symmetry.space_group_name_H-M   'P 1'
#
loop_
_entity.id
_entity.type
_entity.pdbx_description
1 polymer ?
#
loop_
_entity_poly.entity_id
_entity_poly.type
_entity_poly.pdbx_seq_one_letter_code
_entity_poly.pdbx_strand_id
1 'polypeptide(L)'
;MNANDAILSATSADPRHDPTRVIRAPRGTELTCKSWLTEAAYRMIQNNLDPEVAERPQDLVVYGGIGRAARNWECFDQILASLKDLNDDETLLVQSGKPVGVFKTHANAPRVLLANSNLVPKWATWEHFSELDQKGLFMYGQMTAGSWIYIGSQGIVQGTFETFVEAGRQHYGNSLAGKWILTAGLGGMGGAQPLAATLAGAVSLNIECQQSSIDFRLRTRYVDKQAKDIDDAIALIEHHTERKEAVSIALLGNAADVLPELVRRAQAGGIKPDLVTDQTSAHDLINGYLPSGWTVPEWQAAMKDPARHAALTAAAAQSCAVHVQAMLDFQSMGVPTVDYGNNIRQVAFDEGVKNAFDFPGFVPAYIRPLFCEGKGPFRWVALSGDPEDIYKTDAKIKELFPNNTHTHRW
;
A
#
# COMPACT_ATOMS: atom_id res chain seq x y z
N MET A 1 9.17 -51.89 3.05
CA MET A 1 9.69 -50.50 3.12
C MET A 1 10.15 -50.14 1.73
N ASN A 2 9.29 -49.46 0.97
CA ASN A 2 9.59 -49.05 -0.40
C ASN A 2 10.27 -47.68 -0.38
N ALA A 3 11.22 -47.49 -1.30
CA ALA A 3 12.09 -46.32 -1.44
C ALA A 3 11.39 -45.00 -1.81
N ASN A 4 10.07 -44.90 -1.60
CA ASN A 4 9.25 -43.72 -1.94
C ASN A 4 8.82 -42.90 -0.71
N ASP A 5 8.99 -43.39 0.52
CA ASP A 5 8.61 -42.62 1.72
C ASP A 5 9.69 -41.62 2.16
N ALA A 6 10.92 -41.73 1.62
CA ALA A 6 12.02 -40.80 1.92
C ALA A 6 11.95 -39.48 1.13
N ILE A 7 11.16 -39.42 0.04
CA ILE A 7 11.00 -38.21 -0.80
C ILE A 7 9.93 -37.26 -0.21
N LEU A 8 9.12 -37.74 0.74
CA LEU A 8 8.10 -36.91 1.41
C LEU A 8 8.59 -36.21 2.69
N SER A 9 9.90 -36.30 3.01
CA SER A 9 10.48 -35.67 4.21
C SER A 9 11.43 -34.50 3.94
N ALA A 10 11.58 -34.06 2.69
CA ALA A 10 12.09 -32.73 2.43
C ALA A 10 10.92 -31.76 2.68
N THR A 11 10.94 -31.05 3.80
CA THR A 11 10.10 -29.87 4.04
C THR A 11 10.09 -29.03 2.76
N SER A 12 9.01 -29.09 1.96
CA SER A 12 8.96 -28.34 0.70
C SER A 12 8.87 -26.87 1.06
N ALA A 13 10.02 -26.20 1.11
CA ALA A 13 10.08 -24.77 1.32
C ALA A 13 9.20 -24.11 0.25
N ASP A 14 8.29 -23.23 0.68
CA ASP A 14 7.50 -22.42 -0.22
C ASP A 14 8.45 -21.75 -1.23
N PRO A 15 8.33 -21.98 -2.56
CA PRO A 15 9.28 -21.47 -3.56
C PRO A 15 9.29 -19.93 -3.63
N ARG A 16 8.40 -19.27 -2.89
CA ARG A 16 8.29 -17.81 -2.77
C ARG A 16 9.10 -17.27 -1.59
N HIS A 17 9.47 -18.08 -0.60
CA HIS A 17 10.16 -17.64 0.61
C HIS A 17 11.65 -17.97 0.57
N ASP A 18 12.50 -16.96 0.68
CA ASP A 18 13.94 -17.12 0.90
C ASP A 18 14.46 -16.03 1.85
N PRO A 19 14.67 -16.36 3.14
CA PRO A 19 15.08 -15.38 4.14
C PRO A 19 16.56 -14.97 4.01
N THR A 20 17.35 -15.66 3.18
CA THR A 20 18.79 -15.39 3.00
C THR A 20 19.06 -14.31 1.98
N ARG A 21 18.07 -14.01 1.12
CA ARG A 21 18.22 -13.04 0.02
C ARG A 21 18.03 -11.61 0.50
N VAL A 22 18.95 -10.76 0.07
CA VAL A 22 18.87 -9.31 0.22
C VAL A 22 19.09 -8.69 -1.15
N ILE A 23 18.00 -8.26 -1.79
CA ILE A 23 18.02 -7.73 -3.15
C ILE A 23 18.16 -6.21 -3.08
N ARG A 24 18.99 -5.63 -3.94
CA ARG A 24 19.09 -4.18 -4.17
C ARG A 24 19.38 -3.91 -5.62
N ALA A 25 18.88 -2.80 -6.13
CA ALA A 25 19.19 -2.37 -7.48
C ALA A 25 20.68 -1.96 -7.62
N PRO A 26 21.37 -2.38 -8.68
CA PRO A 26 22.69 -1.86 -9.03
C PRO A 26 22.69 -0.33 -9.15
N ARG A 27 23.82 0.30 -8.79
CA ARG A 27 24.02 1.76 -8.76
C ARG A 27 25.14 2.18 -9.71
N GLY A 28 25.25 3.47 -9.96
CA GLY A 28 26.28 4.04 -10.84
C GLY A 28 26.04 3.78 -12.33
N THR A 29 27.08 3.98 -13.14
CA THR A 29 27.00 4.01 -14.61
C THR A 29 27.35 2.69 -15.31
N GLU A 30 27.80 1.68 -14.55
CA GLU A 30 28.14 0.37 -15.12
C GLU A 30 26.88 -0.42 -15.44
N LEU A 31 26.82 -0.98 -16.65
CA LEU A 31 25.70 -1.77 -17.14
C LEU A 31 25.91 -3.25 -16.84
N THR A 32 24.86 -3.92 -16.37
CA THR A 32 24.78 -5.39 -16.31
C THR A 32 24.10 -5.94 -17.56
N CYS A 33 23.13 -5.20 -18.10
CA CYS A 33 22.40 -5.51 -19.33
C CYS A 33 23.06 -4.89 -20.58
N LYS A 34 22.58 -5.26 -21.76
CA LYS A 34 23.11 -4.78 -23.05
C LYS A 34 22.86 -3.29 -23.33
N SER A 35 21.85 -2.68 -22.70
CA SER A 35 21.54 -1.26 -22.87
C SER A 35 20.85 -0.66 -21.65
N TRP A 36 20.80 0.68 -21.58
CA TRP A 36 20.11 1.40 -20.50
C TRP A 36 18.60 1.12 -20.43
N LEU A 37 17.96 0.79 -21.56
CA LEU A 37 16.52 0.48 -21.58
C LEU A 37 16.22 -0.84 -20.85
N THR A 38 17.06 -1.84 -21.02
CA THR A 38 16.92 -3.14 -20.33
C THR A 38 17.49 -3.09 -18.92
N GLU A 39 18.58 -2.35 -18.70
CA GLU A 39 19.15 -2.08 -17.37
C GLU A 39 18.13 -1.36 -16.47
N ALA A 40 17.34 -0.44 -16.99
CA ALA A 40 16.29 0.25 -16.22
C ALA A 40 15.29 -0.76 -15.64
N ALA A 41 14.76 -1.68 -16.45
CA ALA A 41 13.87 -2.73 -15.97
C ALA A 41 14.57 -3.67 -14.97
N TYR A 42 15.83 -4.02 -15.24
CA TYR A 42 16.67 -4.86 -14.38
C TYR A 42 16.86 -4.24 -12.99
N ARG A 43 17.20 -2.94 -12.92
CA ARG A 43 17.33 -2.21 -11.65
C ARG A 43 15.99 -2.07 -10.96
N MET A 44 14.93 -1.74 -11.70
CA MET A 44 13.64 -1.44 -11.07
C MET A 44 12.95 -2.66 -10.45
N ILE A 45 13.03 -3.85 -11.04
CA ILE A 45 12.51 -5.07 -10.38
C ILE A 45 13.25 -5.37 -9.07
N GLN A 46 14.56 -5.07 -9.01
CA GLN A 46 15.36 -5.21 -7.81
C GLN A 46 15.07 -4.11 -6.79
N ASN A 47 14.81 -2.88 -7.22
CA ASN A 47 14.40 -1.78 -6.35
C ASN A 47 13.08 -2.10 -5.64
N ASN A 48 12.13 -2.74 -6.35
CA ASN A 48 10.88 -3.22 -5.78
C ASN A 48 11.07 -4.25 -4.65
N LEU A 49 12.25 -4.86 -4.51
CA LEU A 49 12.56 -5.84 -3.46
C LEU A 49 13.65 -5.35 -2.49
N ASP A 50 14.05 -4.08 -2.56
CA ASP A 50 14.98 -3.49 -1.60
C ASP A 50 14.35 -3.52 -0.19
N PRO A 51 15.05 -3.97 0.86
CA PRO A 51 14.55 -3.92 2.24
C PRO A 51 14.16 -2.53 2.75
N GLU A 52 14.67 -1.46 2.13
CA GLU A 52 14.26 -0.09 2.44
C GLU A 52 12.96 0.33 1.73
N VAL A 53 12.51 -0.47 0.77
CA VAL A 53 11.37 -0.17 -0.11
C VAL A 53 10.20 -1.11 0.14
N ALA A 54 10.43 -2.43 0.10
CA ALA A 54 9.38 -3.45 0.16
C ALA A 54 8.96 -3.80 1.60
N GLU A 55 7.69 -4.17 1.78
CA GLU A 55 7.17 -4.60 3.09
C GLU A 55 7.73 -5.95 3.53
N ARG A 56 7.86 -6.92 2.61
CA ARG A 56 8.30 -8.29 2.92
C ARG A 56 9.05 -8.93 1.73
N PRO A 57 10.24 -8.42 1.39
CA PRO A 57 10.94 -8.78 0.16
C PRO A 57 11.41 -10.24 0.11
N GLN A 58 11.61 -10.91 1.25
CA GLN A 58 11.97 -12.32 1.31
C GLN A 58 10.88 -13.24 0.72
N ASP A 59 9.65 -12.75 0.65
CA ASP A 59 8.48 -13.41 0.04
C ASP A 59 8.10 -12.84 -1.34
N LEU A 60 9.00 -12.02 -1.91
CA LEU A 60 8.79 -11.21 -3.11
C LEU A 60 7.69 -10.15 -2.97
N VAL A 61 7.13 -9.96 -1.77
CA VAL A 61 6.00 -9.06 -1.50
C VAL A 61 6.51 -7.64 -1.36
N VAL A 62 5.99 -6.78 -2.23
CA VAL A 62 6.32 -5.35 -2.28
C VAL A 62 5.38 -4.58 -1.37
N TYR A 63 4.06 -4.65 -1.59
CA TYR A 63 3.03 -3.98 -0.76
C TYR A 63 1.61 -4.51 -1.02
N GLY A 64 0.64 -4.06 -0.22
CA GLY A 64 -0.79 -4.21 -0.49
C GLY A 64 -1.32 -5.64 -0.31
N GLY A 65 -1.04 -6.25 0.84
CA GLY A 65 -1.31 -7.67 1.07
C GLY A 65 -0.21 -8.53 0.44
N ILE A 66 -0.54 -9.26 -0.61
CA ILE A 66 0.38 -10.20 -1.30
C ILE A 66 0.85 -9.70 -2.67
N GLY A 67 0.90 -8.38 -2.90
CA GLY A 67 1.38 -7.79 -4.14
C GLY A 67 2.87 -8.07 -4.36
N ARG A 68 3.23 -8.88 -5.36
CA ARG A 68 4.60 -9.36 -5.57
C ARG A 68 5.27 -8.82 -6.82
N ALA A 69 6.61 -8.80 -6.81
CA ALA A 69 7.44 -8.38 -7.95
C ALA A 69 7.62 -9.49 -9.01
N ALA A 70 7.66 -10.75 -8.58
CA ALA A 70 7.75 -11.94 -9.42
C ALA A 70 6.98 -13.10 -8.78
N ARG A 71 6.64 -14.13 -9.56
CA ARG A 71 5.75 -15.20 -9.11
C ARG A 71 6.35 -16.02 -7.97
N ASN A 72 7.63 -16.37 -8.11
CA ASN A 72 8.46 -17.12 -7.16
C ASN A 72 9.93 -16.81 -7.46
N TRP A 73 10.86 -17.31 -6.64
CA TRP A 73 12.28 -16.97 -6.78
C TRP A 73 12.91 -17.48 -8.08
N GLU A 74 12.49 -18.65 -8.57
CA GLU A 74 12.91 -19.16 -9.88
C GLU A 74 12.51 -18.20 -11.02
N CYS A 75 11.28 -17.71 -11.00
CA CYS A 75 10.81 -16.73 -11.98
C CYS A 75 11.58 -15.41 -11.88
N PHE A 76 11.88 -14.95 -10.67
CA PHE A 76 12.70 -13.75 -10.45
C PHE A 76 14.10 -13.90 -11.07
N ASP A 77 14.79 -15.00 -10.77
CA ASP A 77 16.13 -15.27 -11.28
C ASP A 77 16.12 -15.38 -12.82
N GLN A 78 15.12 -16.04 -13.38
CA GLN A 78 14.96 -16.15 -14.83
C GLN A 78 14.60 -14.81 -15.50
N ILE A 79 13.85 -13.92 -14.84
CA ILE A 79 13.60 -12.56 -15.35
C ILE A 79 14.92 -11.80 -15.42
N LEU A 80 15.72 -11.84 -14.35
CA LEU A 80 17.03 -11.17 -14.33
C LEU A 80 17.96 -11.72 -15.43
N ALA A 81 18.03 -13.04 -15.60
CA ALA A 81 18.81 -13.66 -16.68
C ALA A 81 18.31 -13.21 -18.06
N SER A 82 17.00 -13.23 -18.29
CA SER A 82 16.41 -12.82 -19.58
C SER A 82 16.69 -11.35 -19.89
N LEU A 83 16.63 -10.46 -18.89
CA LEU A 83 16.92 -9.03 -19.07
C LEU A 83 18.39 -8.74 -19.39
N LYS A 84 19.33 -9.54 -18.87
CA LYS A 84 20.76 -9.42 -19.22
C LYS A 84 21.01 -9.77 -20.70
N ASP A 85 20.31 -10.77 -21.20
CA ASP A 85 20.51 -11.28 -22.56
C ASP A 85 19.62 -10.59 -23.62
N LEU A 86 18.62 -9.80 -23.22
CA LEU A 86 17.65 -9.16 -24.13
C LEU A 86 18.31 -8.12 -25.06
N ASN A 87 18.14 -8.27 -26.37
CA ASN A 87 18.62 -7.31 -27.36
C ASN A 87 17.69 -6.09 -27.48
N ASP A 88 18.20 -5.00 -28.09
CA ASP A 88 17.44 -3.75 -28.23
C ASP A 88 16.21 -3.86 -29.15
N ASP A 89 16.16 -4.86 -30.03
CA ASP A 89 15.03 -5.17 -30.91
C ASP A 89 14.20 -6.36 -30.43
N GLU A 90 14.31 -6.73 -29.16
CA GLU A 90 13.53 -7.81 -28.55
C GLU A 90 12.61 -7.29 -27.42
N THR A 91 11.57 -8.09 -27.13
CA THR A 91 10.61 -7.84 -26.07
C THR A 91 10.39 -9.11 -25.24
N LEU A 92 10.61 -9.00 -23.93
CA LEU A 92 10.28 -10.02 -22.93
C LEU A 92 8.80 -9.98 -22.57
N LEU A 93 8.13 -11.13 -22.57
CA LEU A 93 6.76 -11.28 -22.08
C LEU A 93 6.77 -11.86 -20.66
N VAL A 94 6.11 -11.16 -19.74
CA VAL A 94 5.92 -11.60 -18.35
C VAL A 94 4.43 -11.82 -18.09
N GLN A 95 4.06 -13.06 -17.80
CA GLN A 95 2.69 -13.46 -17.48
C GLN A 95 2.59 -13.74 -15.97
N SER A 96 1.79 -12.97 -15.24
CA SER A 96 1.65 -13.06 -13.77
C SER A 96 2.99 -13.34 -13.08
N GLY A 97 3.97 -12.45 -13.30
CA GLY A 97 5.30 -12.51 -12.69
C GLY A 97 6.22 -13.65 -13.15
N LYS A 98 5.90 -14.36 -14.24
CA LYS A 98 6.74 -15.41 -14.84
C LYS A 98 7.22 -14.99 -16.24
N PRO A 99 8.52 -15.10 -16.56
CA PRO A 99 9.01 -14.85 -17.92
C PRO A 99 8.62 -16.02 -18.83
N VAL A 100 7.79 -15.77 -19.85
CA VAL A 100 7.19 -16.84 -20.68
C VAL A 100 7.68 -16.88 -22.12
N GLY A 101 8.36 -15.84 -22.59
CA GLY A 101 8.94 -15.82 -23.93
C GLY A 101 9.60 -14.50 -24.28
N VAL A 102 10.49 -14.55 -25.26
CA VAL A 102 11.14 -13.39 -25.87
C VAL A 102 10.85 -13.43 -27.35
N PHE A 103 10.43 -12.30 -27.92
CA PHE A 103 10.13 -12.18 -29.34
C PHE A 103 10.83 -10.98 -29.94
N LYS A 104 11.26 -11.12 -31.20
CA LYS A 104 11.79 -10.01 -31.98
C LYS A 104 10.68 -9.00 -32.28
N THR A 105 10.96 -7.74 -32.01
CA THR A 105 10.11 -6.57 -32.27
C THR A 105 10.94 -5.51 -33.00
N HIS A 106 11.21 -4.36 -32.38
CA HIS A 106 12.04 -3.27 -32.91
C HIS A 106 12.49 -2.33 -31.78
N ALA A 107 13.54 -1.53 -32.03
CA ALA A 107 14.14 -0.65 -31.01
C ALA A 107 13.15 0.29 -30.29
N ASN A 108 12.12 0.79 -30.99
CA ASN A 108 11.11 1.68 -30.41
C ASN A 108 9.94 0.97 -29.69
N ALA A 109 9.92 -0.36 -29.65
CA ALA A 109 8.92 -1.12 -28.92
C ALA A 109 9.28 -1.18 -27.42
N PRO A 110 8.33 -1.52 -26.53
CA PRO A 110 8.66 -1.84 -25.15
C PRO A 110 9.63 -3.02 -25.05
N ARG A 111 10.62 -2.94 -24.15
CA ARG A 111 11.51 -4.07 -23.83
C ARG A 111 10.82 -5.17 -23.04
N VAL A 112 9.79 -4.82 -22.27
CA VAL A 112 9.03 -5.77 -21.45
C VAL A 112 7.54 -5.47 -21.58
N LEU A 113 6.73 -6.51 -21.80
CA LEU A 113 5.28 -6.45 -21.74
C LEU A 113 4.79 -7.36 -20.61
N LEU A 114 3.93 -6.83 -19.74
CA LEU A 114 3.47 -7.53 -18.55
C LEU A 114 1.94 -7.65 -18.54
N ALA A 115 1.45 -8.85 -18.25
CA ALA A 115 0.03 -9.11 -18.01
C ALA A 115 -0.09 -9.91 -16.70
N ASN A 116 -0.40 -9.21 -15.61
CA ASN A 116 -0.49 -9.80 -14.28
C ASN A 116 -1.93 -9.86 -13.80
N SER A 117 -2.29 -10.95 -13.14
CA SER A 117 -3.54 -11.09 -12.37
C SER A 117 -4.86 -11.00 -13.17
N ASN A 118 -4.81 -11.12 -14.49
CA ASN A 118 -6.00 -11.11 -15.34
C ASN A 118 -6.74 -12.45 -15.25
N LEU A 119 -8.04 -12.40 -14.96
CA LEU A 119 -8.96 -13.53 -14.98
C LEU A 119 -10.18 -13.19 -15.84
N VAL A 120 -10.75 -14.19 -16.50
CA VAL A 120 -12.03 -14.02 -17.21
C VAL A 120 -13.09 -13.60 -16.18
N PRO A 121 -13.99 -12.63 -16.45
CA PRO A 121 -14.77 -11.96 -15.41
C PRO A 121 -15.55 -12.87 -14.45
N LYS A 122 -16.14 -13.96 -14.95
CA LYS A 122 -16.87 -14.95 -14.11
C LYS A 122 -15.99 -15.62 -13.04
N TRP A 123 -14.68 -15.69 -13.28
CA TRP A 123 -13.69 -16.30 -12.41
C TRP A 123 -12.81 -15.27 -11.71
N ALA A 124 -13.07 -13.97 -11.88
CA ALA A 124 -12.28 -12.89 -11.27
C ALA A 124 -12.64 -12.73 -9.78
N THR A 125 -12.43 -13.79 -8.99
CA THR A 125 -12.68 -13.84 -7.54
C THR A 125 -11.42 -14.28 -6.79
N TRP A 126 -11.36 -13.97 -5.49
CA TRP A 126 -10.22 -14.33 -4.64
C TRP A 126 -10.09 -15.84 -4.43
N GLU A 127 -11.20 -16.58 -4.43
CA GLU A 127 -11.21 -18.03 -4.27
C GLU A 127 -10.51 -18.70 -5.45
N HIS A 128 -10.87 -18.30 -6.68
CA HIS A 128 -10.25 -18.86 -7.88
C HIS A 128 -8.81 -18.36 -8.07
N PHE A 129 -8.53 -17.10 -7.71
CA PHE A 129 -7.16 -16.59 -7.61
C PHE A 129 -6.31 -17.50 -6.72
N SER A 130 -6.79 -17.82 -5.50
CA SER A 130 -6.05 -18.58 -4.49
C SER A 130 -5.81 -20.01 -4.93
N GLU A 131 -6.80 -20.64 -5.57
CA GLU A 131 -6.67 -21.96 -6.18
C GLU A 131 -5.51 -21.99 -7.21
N LEU A 132 -5.40 -20.96 -8.05
CA LEU A 132 -4.35 -20.86 -9.06
C LEU A 132 -2.98 -20.51 -8.46
N ASP A 133 -2.90 -19.63 -7.45
CA ASP A 133 -1.64 -19.30 -6.76
C ASP A 133 -1.08 -20.54 -6.04
N GLN A 134 -1.92 -21.34 -5.37
CA GLN A 134 -1.51 -22.61 -4.76
C GLN A 134 -0.95 -23.63 -5.76
N LYS A 135 -1.44 -23.60 -7.02
CA LYS A 135 -0.92 -24.41 -8.13
C LYS A 135 0.34 -23.81 -8.78
N GLY A 136 0.84 -22.67 -8.30
CA GLY A 136 1.98 -21.96 -8.90
C GLY A 136 1.67 -21.30 -10.25
N LEU A 137 0.39 -21.09 -10.56
CA LEU A 137 -0.08 -20.55 -11.84
C LEU A 137 -0.32 -19.05 -11.83
N PHE A 138 -0.30 -18.42 -10.65
CA PHE A 138 -0.76 -17.04 -10.49
C PHE A 138 0.12 -16.20 -9.58
N MET A 139 -0.05 -14.88 -9.68
CA MET A 139 0.61 -13.88 -8.85
C MET A 139 -0.32 -12.67 -8.77
N TYR A 140 -0.41 -12.05 -7.58
CA TYR A 140 -1.06 -10.75 -7.43
C TYR A 140 -0.06 -9.64 -7.75
N GLY A 141 -0.29 -8.91 -8.84
CA GLY A 141 0.61 -7.85 -9.29
C GLY A 141 0.40 -6.51 -8.61
N GLN A 142 -0.71 -6.33 -7.89
CA GLN A 142 -1.17 -5.00 -7.45
C GLN A 142 -1.13 -4.04 -8.66
N MET A 143 -0.74 -2.78 -8.48
CA MET A 143 -0.50 -1.79 -9.53
C MET A 143 0.99 -1.73 -9.87
N THR A 144 1.83 -1.39 -8.89
CA THR A 144 3.27 -1.09 -9.10
C THR A 144 4.23 -2.17 -8.59
N ALA A 145 3.71 -3.19 -7.90
CA ALA A 145 4.50 -4.32 -7.42
C ALA A 145 4.97 -5.19 -8.59
N GLY A 146 4.03 -5.73 -9.37
CA GLY A 146 4.31 -6.61 -10.51
C GLY A 146 4.70 -5.89 -11.80
N SER A 147 4.71 -4.54 -11.80
CA SER A 147 5.12 -3.70 -12.93
C SER A 147 6.40 -2.90 -12.68
N TRP A 148 7.05 -3.16 -11.54
CA TRP A 148 8.41 -2.72 -11.24
C TRP A 148 8.59 -1.19 -11.26
N ILE A 149 7.72 -0.48 -10.54
CA ILE A 149 7.81 0.99 -10.42
C ILE A 149 7.39 1.50 -9.04
N TYR A 150 7.59 0.66 -8.03
CA TYR A 150 7.33 1.01 -6.64
C TYR A 150 8.54 1.75 -6.06
N ILE A 151 8.27 2.84 -5.34
CA ILE A 151 9.28 3.76 -4.78
C ILE A 151 9.05 3.96 -3.28
N GLY A 152 8.56 2.92 -2.60
CA GLY A 152 8.14 2.98 -1.22
C GLY A 152 6.87 3.83 -1.03
N SER A 153 6.65 4.28 0.19
CA SER A 153 5.48 5.08 0.58
C SER A 153 5.36 6.42 -0.18
N GLN A 154 6.46 6.92 -0.76
CA GLN A 154 6.45 8.16 -1.54
C GLN A 154 5.53 8.06 -2.77
N GLY A 155 5.35 6.85 -3.32
CA GLY A 155 4.54 6.65 -4.52
C GLY A 155 3.06 7.05 -4.37
N ILE A 156 2.55 7.18 -3.14
CA ILE A 156 1.16 7.60 -2.87
C ILE A 156 1.06 8.86 -2.01
N VAL A 157 2.14 9.28 -1.35
CA VAL A 157 2.09 10.39 -0.40
C VAL A 157 1.56 11.68 -1.03
N GLN A 158 1.91 11.99 -2.29
CA GLN A 158 1.35 13.16 -2.98
C GLN A 158 -0.16 13.02 -3.18
N GLY A 159 -0.65 11.86 -3.63
CA GLY A 159 -2.09 11.64 -3.82
C GLY A 159 -2.88 11.77 -2.51
N THR A 160 -2.30 11.30 -1.41
CA THR A 160 -2.89 11.44 -0.06
C THR A 160 -2.82 12.87 0.45
N PHE A 161 -1.71 13.57 0.20
CA PHE A 161 -1.58 15.00 0.49
C PHE A 161 -2.62 15.82 -0.27
N GLU A 162 -2.77 15.62 -1.58
CA GLU A 162 -3.77 16.32 -2.40
C GLU A 162 -5.20 16.03 -1.92
N THR A 163 -5.47 14.79 -1.49
CA THR A 163 -6.76 14.41 -0.92
C THR A 163 -7.06 15.21 0.35
N PHE A 164 -6.11 15.27 1.29
CA PHE A 164 -6.31 16.00 2.55
C PHE A 164 -6.34 17.51 2.35
N VAL A 165 -5.49 18.06 1.47
CA VAL A 165 -5.54 19.48 1.11
C VAL A 165 -6.91 19.84 0.56
N GLU A 166 -7.43 19.06 -0.39
CA GLU A 166 -8.73 19.32 -0.99
C GLU A 166 -9.88 19.14 0.02
N ALA A 167 -9.81 18.16 0.92
CA ALA A 167 -10.75 18.07 2.03
C ALA A 167 -10.69 19.32 2.93
N GLY A 168 -9.50 19.83 3.23
CA GLY A 168 -9.29 21.10 3.93
C GLY A 168 -9.90 22.30 3.19
N ARG A 169 -9.81 22.34 1.85
CA ARG A 169 -10.45 23.37 1.01
C ARG A 169 -11.96 23.37 1.15
N GLN A 170 -12.57 22.19 0.98
CA GLN A 170 -14.01 22.05 0.93
C GLN A 170 -14.67 22.24 2.30
N HIS A 171 -14.03 21.76 3.37
CA HIS A 171 -14.68 21.67 4.69
C HIS A 171 -14.15 22.66 5.73
N TYR A 172 -12.92 23.16 5.57
CA TYR A 172 -12.20 23.89 6.64
C TYR A 172 -11.51 25.18 6.15
N GLY A 173 -12.03 25.81 5.10
CA GLY A 173 -11.52 27.10 4.64
C GLY A 173 -10.07 27.04 4.15
N ASN A 174 -9.67 25.92 3.52
CA ASN A 174 -8.34 25.69 2.96
C ASN A 174 -7.21 25.62 4.01
N SER A 175 -7.52 25.22 5.24
CA SER A 175 -6.52 24.98 6.28
C SER A 175 -6.93 23.85 7.21
N LEU A 176 -6.01 22.93 7.48
CA LEU A 176 -6.16 21.89 8.50
C LEU A 176 -5.38 22.20 9.79
N ALA A 177 -4.89 23.44 9.96
CA ALA A 177 -4.19 23.83 11.17
C ALA A 177 -5.11 23.76 12.40
N GLY A 178 -4.71 22.98 13.40
CA GLY A 178 -5.54 22.68 14.59
C GLY A 178 -6.68 21.70 14.33
N LYS A 179 -6.63 20.98 13.20
CA LYS A 179 -7.53 19.89 12.84
C LYS A 179 -6.83 18.56 12.99
N TRP A 180 -7.58 17.48 13.17
CA TRP A 180 -7.01 16.14 13.20
C TRP A 180 -7.78 15.12 12.36
N ILE A 181 -7.02 14.20 11.76
CA ILE A 181 -7.50 13.14 10.88
C ILE A 181 -7.41 11.82 11.62
N LEU A 182 -8.49 11.03 11.61
CA LEU A 182 -8.52 9.66 12.11
C LEU A 182 -8.44 8.68 10.95
N THR A 183 -7.50 7.74 11.02
CA THR A 183 -7.38 6.66 10.05
C THR A 183 -6.73 5.40 10.61
N ALA A 184 -6.65 4.36 9.78
CA ALA A 184 -6.00 3.10 10.09
C ALA A 184 -5.22 2.53 8.89
N GLY A 185 -4.29 1.63 9.21
CA GLY A 185 -3.40 0.97 8.27
C GLY A 185 -2.09 1.74 8.05
N LEU A 186 -0.99 1.19 8.54
CA LEU A 186 0.38 1.71 8.36
C LEU A 186 1.25 0.71 7.57
N GLY A 187 0.69 0.11 6.51
CA GLY A 187 1.45 -0.70 5.54
C GLY A 187 2.20 0.15 4.50
N GLY A 188 2.70 -0.46 3.42
CA GLY A 188 3.50 0.23 2.39
C GLY A 188 2.87 1.51 1.81
N MET A 189 1.55 1.50 1.61
CA MET A 189 0.78 2.66 1.12
C MET A 189 0.14 3.43 2.27
N GLY A 190 -0.48 2.72 3.22
CA GLY A 190 -1.07 3.24 4.47
C GLY A 190 -0.14 4.13 5.28
N GLY A 191 1.14 3.78 5.31
CA GLY A 191 2.18 4.54 5.98
C GLY A 191 2.45 5.93 5.40
N ALA A 192 1.89 6.28 4.25
CA ALA A 192 1.97 7.64 3.70
C ALA A 192 0.96 8.61 4.34
N GLN A 193 -0.14 8.10 4.92
CA GLN A 193 -1.19 8.93 5.52
C GLN A 193 -0.70 9.89 6.62
N PRO A 194 0.16 9.46 7.57
CA PRO A 194 0.58 10.34 8.65
C PRO A 194 1.41 11.52 8.14
N LEU A 195 2.40 11.27 7.27
CA LEU A 195 3.19 12.34 6.64
C LEU A 195 2.34 13.24 5.74
N ALA A 196 1.42 12.68 4.95
CA ALA A 196 0.53 13.47 4.11
C ALA A 196 -0.37 14.41 4.94
N ALA A 197 -0.89 13.93 6.08
CA ALA A 197 -1.65 14.76 7.01
C ALA A 197 -0.79 15.89 7.59
N THR A 198 0.43 15.57 8.03
CA THR A 198 1.38 16.57 8.55
C THR A 198 1.71 17.64 7.50
N LEU A 199 1.99 17.25 6.24
CA LEU A 199 2.26 18.19 5.14
C LEU A 199 1.05 19.06 4.78
N ALA A 200 -0.16 18.50 4.91
CA ALA A 200 -1.42 19.24 4.76
C ALA A 200 -1.71 20.18 5.96
N GLY A 201 -0.95 20.05 7.05
CA GLY A 201 -1.03 20.90 8.25
C GLY A 201 -1.92 20.35 9.37
N ALA A 202 -2.32 19.08 9.30
CA ALA A 202 -3.17 18.42 10.28
C ALA A 202 -2.37 17.61 11.31
N VAL A 203 -2.97 17.39 12.48
CA VAL A 203 -2.62 16.26 13.34
C VAL A 203 -3.23 14.98 12.75
N SER A 204 -2.64 13.81 12.97
CA SER A 204 -3.27 12.54 12.60
C SER A 204 -3.14 11.46 13.66
N LEU A 205 -4.20 10.68 13.85
CA LEU A 205 -4.19 9.43 14.60
C LEU A 205 -4.31 8.27 13.62
N ASN A 206 -3.32 7.37 13.65
CA ASN A 206 -3.16 6.31 12.67
C ASN A 206 -3.10 4.96 13.40
N ILE A 207 -4.19 4.21 13.34
CA ILE A 207 -4.32 2.93 14.05
C ILE A 207 -3.65 1.82 13.23
N GLU A 208 -2.80 1.02 13.87
CA GLU A 208 -2.11 -0.10 13.23
C GLU A 208 -2.04 -1.28 14.19
N CYS A 209 -2.27 -2.49 13.69
CA CYS A 209 -2.31 -3.70 14.52
C CYS A 209 -0.95 -4.37 14.70
N GLN A 210 0.02 -4.11 13.81
CA GLN A 210 1.36 -4.70 13.83
C GLN A 210 2.41 -3.67 14.26
N GLN A 211 3.08 -3.92 15.40
CA GLN A 211 4.16 -3.07 15.90
C GLN A 211 5.29 -2.90 14.87
N SER A 212 5.65 -3.95 14.14
CA SER A 212 6.70 -3.89 13.11
C SER A 212 6.37 -2.90 11.99
N SER A 213 5.08 -2.72 11.65
CA SER A 213 4.64 -1.71 10.69
C SER A 213 4.83 -0.29 11.25
N ILE A 214 4.47 -0.07 12.53
CA ILE A 214 4.71 1.22 13.20
C ILE A 214 6.20 1.55 13.23
N ASP A 215 7.03 0.59 13.66
CA ASP A 215 8.49 0.75 13.75
C ASP A 215 9.11 1.10 12.40
N PHE A 216 8.62 0.49 11.31
CA PHE A 216 9.07 0.81 9.96
C PHE A 216 8.81 2.30 9.65
N ARG A 217 7.61 2.80 9.97
CA ARG A 217 7.19 4.18 9.63
C ARG A 217 7.90 5.21 10.50
N LEU A 218 8.17 4.88 11.76
CA LEU A 218 9.00 5.70 12.65
C LEU A 218 10.43 5.81 12.07
N ARG A 219 11.03 4.67 11.72
CA ARG A 219 12.39 4.61 11.14
C ARG A 219 12.48 5.41 9.83
N THR A 220 11.47 5.32 8.96
CA THR A 220 11.44 6.04 7.69
C THR A 220 10.90 7.47 7.78
N ARG A 221 10.60 7.95 9.00
CA ARG A 221 10.10 9.30 9.29
C ARG A 221 8.78 9.63 8.57
N TYR A 222 7.94 8.62 8.39
CA TYR A 222 6.59 8.76 7.87
C TYR A 222 5.54 8.95 8.98
N VAL A 223 5.89 8.60 10.22
CA VAL A 223 5.10 8.91 11.42
C VAL A 223 6.03 9.49 12.51
N ASP A 224 5.53 10.45 13.30
CA ASP A 224 6.37 11.20 14.25
C ASP A 224 6.44 10.54 15.64
N LYS A 225 5.31 10.03 16.13
CA LYS A 225 5.15 9.53 17.50
C LYS A 225 4.30 8.26 17.52
N GLN A 226 4.46 7.47 18.59
CA GLN A 226 3.54 6.39 18.93
C GLN A 226 2.94 6.69 20.31
N ALA A 227 1.61 6.66 20.41
CA ALA A 227 0.89 6.75 21.67
C ALA A 227 0.93 5.41 22.43
N LYS A 228 0.87 5.48 23.76
CA LYS A 228 0.88 4.29 24.62
C LYS A 228 -0.46 3.55 24.60
N ASP A 229 -1.55 4.31 24.57
CA ASP A 229 -2.93 3.84 24.58
C ASP A 229 -3.87 4.92 24.02
N ILE A 230 -5.17 4.66 24.03
CA ILE A 230 -6.19 5.59 23.50
C ILE A 230 -6.21 6.91 24.30
N ASP A 231 -5.98 6.87 25.61
CA ASP A 231 -6.04 8.06 26.46
C ASP A 231 -4.84 8.98 26.19
N ASP A 232 -3.64 8.40 26.10
CA ASP A 232 -2.42 9.09 25.68
C ASP A 232 -2.53 9.65 24.26
N ALA A 233 -3.14 8.90 23.33
CA ALA A 233 -3.40 9.36 21.97
C ALA A 233 -4.29 10.61 21.95
N ILE A 234 -5.40 10.60 22.69
CA ILE A 234 -6.31 11.75 22.80
C ILE A 234 -5.59 12.96 23.40
N ALA A 235 -4.84 12.77 24.49
CA ALA A 235 -4.09 13.86 25.12
C ALA A 235 -3.05 14.50 24.17
N LEU A 236 -2.35 13.68 23.37
CA LEU A 236 -1.41 14.17 22.35
C LEU A 236 -2.13 14.93 21.23
N ILE A 237 -3.31 14.46 20.79
CA ILE A 237 -4.11 15.13 19.78
C ILE A 237 -4.56 16.50 20.26
N GLU A 238 -5.13 16.59 21.46
CA GLU A 238 -5.58 17.86 22.05
C GLU A 238 -4.40 18.83 22.18
N HIS A 239 -3.27 18.37 22.73
CA HIS A 239 -2.07 19.18 22.89
C HIS A 239 -1.59 19.81 21.57
N HIS A 240 -1.46 19.02 20.50
CA HIS A 240 -0.94 19.51 19.23
C HIS A 240 -1.99 20.30 18.42
N THR A 241 -3.26 19.94 18.50
CA THR A 241 -4.33 20.68 17.81
C THR A 241 -4.53 22.08 18.41
N GLU A 242 -4.52 22.23 19.74
CA GLU A 242 -4.59 23.55 20.41
C GLU A 242 -3.44 24.47 19.99
N ARG A 243 -2.25 23.90 19.79
CA ARG A 243 -1.03 24.62 19.39
C ARG A 243 -0.89 24.80 17.88
N LYS A 244 -1.81 24.23 17.09
CA LYS A 244 -1.76 24.17 15.62
C LYS A 244 -0.45 23.59 15.09
N GLU A 245 0.09 22.61 15.81
CA GLU A 245 1.27 21.86 15.40
C GLU A 245 0.83 20.63 14.61
N ALA A 246 1.31 20.49 13.38
CA ALA A 246 1.02 19.32 12.57
C ALA A 246 1.92 18.16 13.02
N VAL A 247 1.33 17.13 13.64
CA VAL A 247 2.04 15.97 14.19
C VAL A 247 1.26 14.69 13.90
N SER A 248 1.97 13.64 13.53
CA SER A 248 1.39 12.33 13.28
C SER A 248 1.64 11.33 14.41
N ILE A 249 0.58 10.64 14.82
CA ILE A 249 0.55 9.75 15.98
C ILE A 249 0.10 8.37 15.51
N ALA A 250 0.93 7.36 15.71
CA ALA A 250 0.56 5.96 15.59
C ALA A 250 -0.08 5.46 16.90
N LEU A 251 -1.06 4.57 16.79
CA LEU A 251 -1.64 3.86 17.91
C LEU A 251 -1.69 2.36 17.60
N LEU A 252 -1.04 1.56 18.46
CA LEU A 252 -1.09 0.11 18.35
C LEU A 252 -2.48 -0.39 18.77
N GLY A 253 -3.24 -0.97 17.84
CA GLY A 253 -4.58 -1.47 18.12
C GLY A 253 -5.29 -1.98 16.86
N ASN A 254 -6.47 -2.58 17.05
CA ASN A 254 -7.33 -2.97 15.94
C ASN A 254 -8.32 -1.84 15.63
N ALA A 255 -8.39 -1.43 14.36
CA ALA A 255 -9.30 -0.38 13.91
C ALA A 255 -10.78 -0.73 14.18
N ALA A 256 -11.15 -2.01 14.07
CA ALA A 256 -12.50 -2.48 14.38
C ALA A 256 -12.86 -2.39 15.86
N ASP A 257 -11.89 -2.16 16.76
CA ASP A 257 -12.11 -1.98 18.20
C ASP A 257 -11.95 -0.50 18.59
N VAL A 258 -10.91 0.17 18.08
CA VAL A 258 -10.58 1.54 18.44
C VAL A 258 -11.58 2.55 17.86
N LEU A 259 -12.01 2.41 16.60
CA LEU A 259 -12.96 3.37 16.02
C LEU A 259 -14.30 3.37 16.76
N PRO A 260 -14.96 2.22 17.03
CA PRO A 260 -16.17 2.19 17.84
C PRO A 260 -15.99 2.79 19.24
N GLU A 261 -14.84 2.56 19.89
CA GLU A 261 -14.56 3.17 21.19
C GLU A 261 -14.43 4.69 21.10
N LEU A 262 -13.77 5.22 20.07
CA LEU A 262 -13.70 6.66 19.83
C LEU A 262 -15.08 7.26 19.51
N VAL A 263 -15.93 6.55 18.76
CA VAL A 263 -17.34 6.93 18.53
C VAL A 263 -18.09 7.04 19.85
N ARG A 264 -18.00 6.02 20.71
CA ARG A 264 -18.65 5.99 22.02
C ARG A 264 -18.23 7.19 22.89
N ARG A 265 -16.93 7.50 22.91
CA ARG A 265 -16.39 8.65 23.64
C ARG A 265 -16.85 9.99 23.05
N ALA A 266 -16.87 10.13 21.73
CA ALA A 266 -17.39 11.32 21.06
C ALA A 266 -18.88 11.56 21.37
N GLN A 267 -19.70 10.51 21.37
CA GLN A 267 -21.12 10.59 21.76
C GLN A 267 -21.30 11.00 23.22
N ALA A 268 -20.34 10.67 24.09
CA ALA A 268 -20.31 11.09 25.49
C ALA A 268 -19.72 12.50 25.71
N GLY A 269 -19.42 13.25 24.64
CA GLY A 269 -18.88 14.61 24.69
C GLY A 269 -17.37 14.73 24.58
N GLY A 270 -16.67 13.65 24.26
CA GLY A 270 -15.24 13.67 23.93
C GLY A 270 -14.93 14.32 22.57
N ILE A 271 -13.65 14.47 22.26
CA ILE A 271 -13.20 15.04 20.98
C ILE A 271 -13.66 14.21 19.78
N LYS A 272 -13.87 14.88 18.65
CA LYS A 272 -14.22 14.27 17.37
C LYS A 272 -13.15 14.57 16.33
N PRO A 273 -12.84 13.64 15.41
CA PRO A 273 -11.98 13.92 14.28
C PRO A 273 -12.63 14.96 13.35
N ASP A 274 -11.80 15.66 12.60
CA ASP A 274 -12.21 16.58 11.54
C ASP A 274 -12.23 15.87 10.16
N LEU A 275 -11.65 14.68 10.05
CA LEU A 275 -11.77 13.82 8.87
C LEU A 275 -11.60 12.36 9.30
N VAL A 276 -12.43 11.47 8.75
CA VAL A 276 -12.29 10.01 8.96
C VAL A 276 -12.06 9.31 7.62
N THR A 277 -11.07 8.44 7.58
CA THR A 277 -10.81 7.59 6.42
C THR A 277 -10.15 6.28 6.83
N ASP A 278 -9.91 5.36 5.90
CA ASP A 278 -9.26 4.07 6.17
C ASP A 278 -8.37 3.61 5.01
N GLN A 279 -7.22 3.02 5.35
CA GLN A 279 -6.31 2.38 4.40
C GLN A 279 -5.76 1.04 4.92
N THR A 280 -6.51 0.34 5.78
CA THR A 280 -6.29 -1.09 5.97
C THR A 280 -6.36 -1.85 4.63
N SER A 281 -5.81 -3.06 4.56
CA SER A 281 -5.87 -3.87 3.32
C SER A 281 -7.17 -4.67 3.24
N ALA A 282 -8.33 -4.00 3.40
CA ALA A 282 -9.66 -4.61 3.36
C ALA A 282 -10.01 -5.28 2.01
N HIS A 283 -9.24 -5.00 0.94
CA HIS A 283 -9.40 -5.65 -0.36
C HIS A 283 -8.99 -7.13 -0.36
N ASP A 284 -8.26 -7.59 0.64
CA ASP A 284 -7.82 -8.97 0.85
C ASP A 284 -8.06 -9.36 2.32
N LEU A 285 -9.20 -10.00 2.60
CA LEU A 285 -9.63 -10.31 3.96
C LEU A 285 -8.78 -11.36 4.66
N ILE A 286 -8.09 -12.21 3.90
CA ILE A 286 -7.22 -13.25 4.47
C ILE A 286 -5.90 -12.63 4.89
N ASN A 287 -5.26 -11.86 3.99
CA ASN A 287 -3.89 -11.38 4.20
C ASN A 287 -3.79 -9.93 4.68
N GLY A 288 -4.91 -9.18 4.68
CA GLY A 288 -4.89 -7.73 4.80
C GLY A 288 -5.68 -7.10 5.94
N TYR A 289 -6.60 -7.83 6.59
CA TYR A 289 -7.42 -7.30 7.68
C TYR A 289 -7.43 -8.22 8.91
N LEU A 290 -6.95 -7.72 10.05
CA LEU A 290 -6.96 -8.45 11.32
C LEU A 290 -8.37 -8.45 11.94
N PRO A 291 -9.01 -9.61 12.17
CA PRO A 291 -10.30 -9.64 12.86
C PRO A 291 -10.22 -9.08 14.29
N SER A 292 -11.29 -8.42 14.74
CA SER A 292 -11.43 -7.98 16.13
C SER A 292 -11.29 -9.17 17.10
N GLY A 293 -10.61 -8.95 18.22
CA GLY A 293 -10.34 -9.98 19.24
C GLY A 293 -9.26 -11.01 18.87
N TRP A 294 -8.70 -10.97 17.66
CA TRP A 294 -7.59 -11.85 17.27
C TRP A 294 -6.25 -11.18 17.51
N THR A 295 -5.24 -11.98 17.84
CA THR A 295 -3.84 -11.53 17.87
C THR A 295 -3.19 -11.65 16.49
N VAL A 296 -2.17 -10.83 16.23
CA VAL A 296 -1.37 -10.91 14.98
C VAL A 296 -0.79 -12.31 14.74
N PRO A 297 -0.20 -13.02 15.73
CA PRO A 297 0.30 -14.38 15.52
C PRO A 297 -0.81 -15.38 15.14
N GLU A 298 -2.00 -15.30 15.77
CA GLU A 298 -3.13 -16.16 15.42
C GLU A 298 -3.63 -15.92 14.00
N TRP A 299 -3.70 -14.65 13.60
CA TRP A 299 -4.07 -14.24 12.25
C TRP A 299 -3.05 -14.75 11.22
N GLN A 300 -1.75 -14.55 11.47
CA GLN A 300 -0.68 -15.05 10.61
C GLN A 300 -0.65 -16.57 10.50
N ALA A 301 -0.99 -17.30 11.58
CA ALA A 301 -1.14 -18.75 11.53
C ALA A 301 -2.34 -19.16 10.67
N ALA A 302 -3.47 -18.45 10.77
CA ALA A 302 -4.66 -18.71 9.96
C ALA A 302 -4.47 -18.40 8.47
N MET A 303 -3.69 -17.36 8.12
CA MET A 303 -3.33 -17.07 6.72
C MET A 303 -2.65 -18.27 6.04
N LYS A 304 -1.84 -19.02 6.79
CA LYS A 304 -1.05 -20.14 6.28
C LYS A 304 -1.83 -21.45 6.20
N ASP A 305 -3.05 -21.49 6.76
CA ASP A 305 -3.88 -22.69 6.84
C ASP A 305 -5.16 -22.52 6.00
N PRO A 306 -5.23 -23.12 4.79
CA PRO A 306 -6.42 -23.06 3.94
C PRO A 306 -7.71 -23.53 4.63
N ALA A 307 -7.63 -24.45 5.60
CA ALA A 307 -8.80 -24.92 6.33
C ALA A 307 -9.42 -23.82 7.20
N ARG A 308 -8.64 -22.80 7.57
CA ARG A 308 -9.09 -21.67 8.39
C ARG A 308 -9.52 -20.46 7.56
N HIS A 309 -9.26 -20.44 6.25
CA HIS A 309 -9.53 -19.29 5.39
C HIS A 309 -11.00 -18.86 5.41
N ALA A 310 -11.95 -19.80 5.34
CA ALA A 310 -13.37 -19.46 5.39
C ALA A 310 -13.78 -18.74 6.70
N ALA A 311 -13.30 -19.26 7.84
CA ALA A 311 -13.58 -18.67 9.15
C ALA A 311 -12.88 -17.31 9.32
N LEU A 312 -11.64 -17.18 8.83
CA LEU A 312 -10.89 -15.93 8.83
C LEU A 312 -11.57 -14.86 7.98
N THR A 313 -11.94 -15.19 6.74
CA THR A 313 -12.64 -14.27 5.84
C THR A 313 -13.93 -13.76 6.47
N ALA A 314 -14.76 -14.64 7.04
CA ALA A 314 -15.99 -14.23 7.70
C ALA A 314 -15.73 -13.32 8.93
N ALA A 315 -14.75 -13.66 9.77
CA ALA A 315 -14.41 -12.84 10.93
C ALA A 315 -13.84 -11.46 10.54
N ALA A 316 -13.00 -11.40 9.51
CA ALA A 316 -12.46 -10.15 8.97
C ALA A 316 -13.57 -9.29 8.33
N ALA A 317 -14.48 -9.89 7.55
CA ALA A 317 -15.61 -9.20 6.95
C ALA A 317 -16.54 -8.59 8.02
N GLN A 318 -16.90 -9.36 9.05
CA GLN A 318 -17.68 -8.87 10.19
C GLN A 318 -16.98 -7.71 10.90
N SER A 319 -15.65 -7.77 11.03
CA SER A 319 -14.87 -6.69 11.64
C SER A 319 -14.82 -5.44 10.75
N CYS A 320 -14.78 -5.59 9.42
CA CYS A 320 -14.93 -4.49 8.47
C CYS A 320 -16.31 -3.83 8.59
N ALA A 321 -17.38 -4.61 8.79
CA ALA A 321 -18.73 -4.10 8.98
C ALA A 321 -18.83 -3.21 10.24
N VAL A 322 -18.25 -3.66 11.36
CA VAL A 322 -18.18 -2.86 12.61
C VAL A 322 -17.36 -1.59 12.41
N HIS A 323 -16.21 -1.67 11.73
CA HIS A 323 -15.38 -0.52 11.40
C HIS A 323 -16.15 0.50 10.56
N VAL A 324 -16.80 0.08 9.47
CA VAL A 324 -17.58 0.96 8.59
C VAL A 324 -18.77 1.57 9.32
N GLN A 325 -19.43 0.82 10.23
CA GLN A 325 -20.48 1.41 11.08
C GLN A 325 -19.93 2.56 11.93
N ALA A 326 -18.75 2.43 12.52
CA ALA A 326 -18.13 3.53 13.27
C ALA A 326 -17.80 4.75 12.38
N MET A 327 -17.37 4.52 11.12
CA MET A 327 -17.16 5.60 10.15
C MET A 327 -18.46 6.33 9.80
N LEU A 328 -19.57 5.58 9.65
CA LEU A 328 -20.92 6.13 9.44
C LEU A 328 -21.41 6.90 10.68
N ASP A 329 -21.12 6.41 11.88
CA ASP A 329 -21.50 7.08 13.12
C ASP A 329 -20.77 8.43 13.24
N PHE A 330 -19.48 8.51 12.90
CA PHE A 330 -18.78 9.80 12.80
C PHE A 330 -19.38 10.71 11.71
N GLN A 331 -19.73 10.16 10.55
CA GLN A 331 -20.41 10.91 9.49
C GLN A 331 -21.73 11.52 9.99
N SER A 332 -22.52 10.75 10.75
CA SER A 332 -23.78 11.22 11.35
C SER A 332 -23.58 12.36 12.35
N MET A 333 -22.40 12.45 12.97
CA MET A 333 -21.99 13.54 13.86
C MET A 333 -21.44 14.77 13.11
N GLY A 334 -21.54 14.77 11.78
CA GLY A 334 -21.12 15.86 10.89
C GLY A 334 -19.64 15.82 10.51
N VAL A 335 -18.93 14.72 10.77
CA VAL A 335 -17.51 14.59 10.38
C VAL A 335 -17.43 14.22 8.90
N PRO A 336 -16.65 14.93 8.07
CA PRO A 336 -16.31 14.47 6.73
C PRO A 336 -15.70 13.06 6.80
N THR A 337 -16.32 12.10 6.11
CA THR A 337 -15.88 10.70 6.06
C THR A 337 -15.67 10.32 4.60
N VAL A 338 -14.59 9.61 4.30
CA VAL A 338 -14.25 9.21 2.94
C VAL A 338 -13.59 7.84 2.90
N ASP A 339 -13.90 7.05 1.88
CA ASP A 339 -13.20 5.80 1.57
C ASP A 339 -11.96 6.06 0.72
N TYR A 340 -10.84 5.46 1.13
CA TYR A 340 -9.53 5.66 0.49
C TYR A 340 -9.11 4.50 -0.43
N GLY A 341 -10.09 3.89 -1.11
CA GLY A 341 -9.82 2.99 -2.24
C GLY A 341 -9.35 1.58 -1.86
N ASN A 342 -9.71 1.08 -0.67
CA ASN A 342 -9.41 -0.28 -0.21
C ASN A 342 -10.62 -1.22 -0.23
N ASN A 343 -11.76 -0.76 -0.77
CA ASN A 343 -12.99 -1.53 -0.92
C ASN A 343 -13.72 -1.90 0.39
N ILE A 344 -13.36 -1.29 1.52
CA ILE A 344 -13.95 -1.62 2.83
C ILE A 344 -15.48 -1.44 2.87
N ARG A 345 -16.01 -0.43 2.16
CA ARG A 345 -17.47 -0.20 2.05
C ARG A 345 -18.20 -1.36 1.40
N GLN A 346 -17.62 -1.96 0.36
CA GLN A 346 -18.23 -3.10 -0.33
C GLN A 346 -18.27 -4.31 0.60
N VAL A 347 -17.16 -4.60 1.30
CA VAL A 347 -17.10 -5.67 2.30
C VAL A 347 -18.20 -5.49 3.35
N ALA A 348 -18.32 -4.29 3.93
CA ALA A 348 -19.36 -4.00 4.92
C ALA A 348 -20.78 -4.10 4.36
N PHE A 349 -21.00 -3.68 3.12
CA PHE A 349 -22.29 -3.79 2.45
C PHE A 349 -22.73 -5.25 2.26
N ASP A 350 -21.80 -6.10 1.84
CA ASP A 350 -22.01 -7.53 1.65
C ASP A 350 -22.33 -8.22 2.99
N GLU A 351 -21.75 -7.75 4.09
CA GLU A 351 -22.06 -8.17 5.48
C GLU A 351 -23.32 -7.50 6.08
N GLY A 352 -24.06 -6.72 5.29
CA GLY A 352 -25.37 -6.22 5.67
C GLY A 352 -25.46 -4.76 6.12
N VAL A 353 -24.37 -4.00 6.12
CA VAL A 353 -24.38 -2.54 6.36
C VAL A 353 -24.95 -1.84 5.11
N LYS A 354 -26.28 -1.76 5.02
CA LYS A 354 -26.99 -1.33 3.79
C LYS A 354 -26.67 0.09 3.34
N ASN A 355 -26.21 0.93 4.26
CA ASN A 355 -25.85 2.30 4.01
C ASN A 355 -24.32 2.53 4.04
N ALA A 356 -23.51 1.47 3.85
CA ALA A 356 -22.05 1.57 3.78
C ALA A 356 -21.51 2.54 2.72
N PHE A 357 -22.32 2.87 1.70
CA PHE A 357 -21.97 3.80 0.62
C PHE A 357 -22.44 5.24 0.86
N ASP A 358 -22.98 5.57 2.05
CA ASP A 358 -23.41 6.93 2.39
C ASP A 358 -22.23 7.92 2.45
N PHE A 359 -21.00 7.44 2.67
CA PHE A 359 -19.79 8.25 2.48
C PHE A 359 -19.10 7.93 1.13
N PRO A 360 -18.59 8.95 0.42
CA PRO A 360 -18.05 8.80 -0.92
C PRO A 360 -16.66 8.16 -0.92
N GLY A 361 -16.20 7.74 -2.11
CA GLY A 361 -14.78 7.47 -2.34
C GLY A 361 -14.01 8.77 -2.54
N PHE A 362 -12.72 8.77 -2.23
CA PHE A 362 -11.87 9.97 -2.34
C PHE A 362 -11.74 10.51 -3.77
N VAL A 363 -11.81 9.63 -4.78
CA VAL A 363 -11.75 10.05 -6.19
C VAL A 363 -12.93 10.96 -6.55
N PRO A 364 -14.20 10.53 -6.45
CA PRO A 364 -15.32 11.42 -6.74
C PRO A 364 -15.41 12.62 -5.80
N ALA A 365 -14.96 12.49 -4.55
CA ALA A 365 -15.04 13.59 -3.58
C ALA A 365 -14.00 14.70 -3.82
N TYR A 366 -12.75 14.31 -4.13
CA TYR A 366 -11.61 15.23 -4.05
C TYR A 366 -10.69 15.19 -5.28
N ILE A 367 -10.38 14.01 -5.83
CA ILE A 367 -9.28 13.88 -6.81
C ILE A 367 -9.74 14.00 -8.28
N ARG A 368 -11.00 13.71 -8.60
CA ARG A 368 -11.50 13.70 -10.00
C ARG A 368 -11.20 15.00 -10.78
N PRO A 369 -11.31 16.22 -10.21
CA PRO A 369 -10.93 17.43 -10.92
C PRO A 369 -9.47 17.44 -11.41
N LEU A 370 -8.53 16.91 -10.62
CA LEU A 370 -7.13 16.77 -11.03
C LEU A 370 -6.99 15.81 -12.24
N PHE A 371 -7.73 14.71 -12.23
CA PHE A 371 -7.75 13.76 -13.36
C PHE A 371 -8.31 14.39 -14.64
N CYS A 372 -9.29 15.30 -14.55
CA CYS A 372 -9.81 16.02 -15.71
C CYS A 372 -8.76 16.93 -16.37
N GLU A 373 -7.71 17.32 -15.65
CA GLU A 373 -6.56 18.05 -16.18
C GLU A 373 -5.41 17.13 -16.63
N GLY A 374 -5.59 15.80 -16.60
CA GLY A 374 -4.54 14.83 -16.93
C GLY A 374 -3.46 14.70 -15.85
N LYS A 375 -3.68 15.27 -14.65
CA LYS A 375 -2.78 15.07 -13.51
C LYS A 375 -2.97 13.67 -12.93
N GLY A 376 -1.92 13.17 -12.31
CA GLY A 376 -1.90 11.87 -11.66
C GLY A 376 -0.58 11.66 -10.92
N PRO A 377 -0.34 10.46 -10.37
CA PRO A 377 0.85 10.15 -9.58
C PRO A 377 2.09 9.94 -10.46
N PHE A 378 2.46 10.99 -11.22
CA PHE A 378 3.66 11.04 -12.03
C PHE A 378 4.90 10.91 -11.14
N ARG A 379 5.91 10.18 -11.61
CA ARG A 379 7.12 9.90 -10.85
C ARG A 379 8.30 9.63 -11.78
N TRP A 380 9.50 9.77 -11.23
CA TRP A 380 10.76 9.37 -11.87
C TRP A 380 11.70 8.75 -10.84
N VAL A 381 12.72 8.04 -11.31
CA VAL A 381 13.71 7.37 -10.47
C VAL A 381 15.09 7.63 -11.03
N ALA A 382 16.02 8.06 -10.18
CA ALA A 382 17.43 8.19 -10.54
C ALA A 382 18.12 6.81 -10.49
N LEU A 383 18.35 6.21 -11.66
CA LEU A 383 19.01 4.89 -11.75
C LEU A 383 20.46 4.92 -11.24
N SER A 384 21.09 6.10 -11.21
CA SER A 384 22.41 6.31 -10.61
C SER A 384 22.45 5.89 -9.14
N GLY A 385 21.34 6.05 -8.41
CA GLY A 385 21.28 5.94 -6.96
C GLY A 385 21.78 7.17 -6.21
N ASP A 386 22.15 8.23 -6.92
CA ASP A 386 22.62 9.48 -6.32
C ASP A 386 21.42 10.41 -6.03
N PRO A 387 21.18 10.81 -4.76
CA PRO A 387 20.11 11.75 -4.44
C PRO A 387 20.26 13.11 -5.12
N GLU A 388 21.48 13.52 -5.48
CA GLU A 388 21.72 14.79 -6.17
C GLU A 388 21.03 14.86 -7.54
N ASP A 389 20.81 13.73 -8.22
CA ASP A 389 20.05 13.73 -9.46
C ASP A 389 18.57 14.07 -9.21
N ILE A 390 18.00 13.63 -8.08
CA ILE A 390 16.64 14.02 -7.67
C ILE A 390 16.59 15.53 -7.36
N TYR A 391 17.53 16.05 -6.58
CA TYR A 391 17.56 17.49 -6.26
C TYR A 391 17.72 18.38 -7.50
N LYS A 392 18.51 17.94 -8.48
CA LYS A 392 18.60 18.62 -9.78
C LYS A 392 17.27 18.59 -10.53
N THR A 393 16.56 17.45 -10.52
CA THR A 393 15.22 17.39 -11.13
C THR A 393 14.20 18.26 -10.39
N ASP A 394 14.26 18.35 -9.06
CA ASP A 394 13.38 19.24 -8.29
C ASP A 394 13.62 20.71 -8.65
N ALA A 395 14.89 21.12 -8.75
CA ALA A 395 15.26 22.45 -9.21
C ALA A 395 14.78 22.71 -10.64
N LYS A 396 14.88 21.71 -11.53
CA LYS A 396 14.41 21.81 -12.91
C LYS A 396 12.89 21.95 -13.00
N ILE A 397 12.12 21.24 -12.17
CA ILE A 397 10.66 21.39 -12.11
C ILE A 397 10.30 22.83 -11.72
N LYS A 398 10.99 23.41 -10.72
CA LYS A 398 10.76 24.80 -10.31
C LYS A 398 11.11 25.81 -11.41
N GLU A 399 12.18 25.54 -12.17
CA GLU A 399 12.57 26.36 -13.33
C GLU A 399 11.54 26.28 -14.47
N LEU A 400 11.00 25.10 -14.76
CA LEU A 400 10.03 24.88 -15.84
C LEU A 400 8.63 25.45 -15.51
N PHE A 401 8.26 25.47 -14.23
CA PHE A 401 6.93 25.88 -13.78
C PHE A 401 6.98 26.99 -12.71
N PRO A 402 7.62 28.15 -13.00
CA PRO A 402 8.01 29.14 -11.97
C PRO A 402 6.85 29.75 -11.18
N ASN A 403 5.64 29.73 -11.74
CA ASN A 403 4.45 30.31 -11.13
C ASN A 403 3.57 29.28 -10.38
N ASN A 404 3.93 27.99 -10.40
CA ASN A 404 3.14 26.94 -9.76
C ASN A 404 3.54 26.78 -8.29
N THR A 405 3.02 27.67 -7.44
CA THR A 405 3.34 27.73 -6.01
C THR A 405 2.95 26.45 -5.25
N HIS A 406 1.89 25.76 -5.68
CA HIS A 406 1.47 24.50 -5.09
C HIS A 406 2.50 23.39 -5.35
N THR A 407 2.96 23.25 -6.59
CA THR A 407 4.04 22.31 -6.97
C THR A 407 5.41 22.68 -6.40
N HIS A 408 5.65 23.94 -6.03
CA HIS A 408 6.90 24.32 -5.35
C HIS A 408 6.90 24.01 -3.85
N ARG A 409 5.69 23.98 -3.25
CA ARG A 409 5.47 23.66 -1.84
C ARG A 409 5.49 22.16 -1.61
N TRP A 410 4.83 21.40 -2.50
CA TRP A 410 5.12 19.98 -2.70
C TRP A 410 6.60 19.83 -3.07
#